data_AF-A0A3S0BHH6-F1
#
_entry.id   AF-A0A3S0BHH6-F1
#
_cell.length_a   1.000
_cell.length_b   1.000
_cell.length_c   1.000
_cell.angle_alpha   90.00
_cell.angle_beta   90.00
_cell.angle_gamma   90.00
#
_symmetry.space_group_name_H-M   'P 1'
#
loop_
_entity.id
_entity.type
_entity.pdbx_description
1 polymer ?
#
loop_
_entity_poly.entity_id
_entity_poly.type
_entity_poly.pdbx_seq_one_letter_code
_entity_poly.pdbx_strand_id
1 'polypeptide(L)'
;MNLIAYYRQQFIELSDQFEPHWKEERDYQFGFRWTSTAHSTYREFFQLTQFPQEPIYLIYAILLPESFKHTNIGDAVKSLSSPYEMSIYYVRDKLLLTACISTERLQQTSLGFLNQARGEIIDVVFSAIHM
;
A
#
# COMPACT_ATOMS: atom_id res chain seq x y z
N MET A 1 23.66 9.54 -4.80
CA MET A 1 22.46 9.37 -3.95
C MET A 1 21.80 8.05 -4.36
N ASN A 2 21.48 7.16 -3.42
CA ASN A 2 20.80 5.89 -3.72
C ASN A 2 19.32 6.19 -4.06
N LEU A 3 18.79 5.60 -5.15
CA LEU A 3 17.44 5.89 -5.63
C LEU A 3 16.35 5.55 -4.60
N ILE A 4 16.51 4.46 -3.83
CA ILE A 4 15.55 4.12 -2.76
C ILE A 4 15.60 5.15 -1.63
N ALA A 5 16.77 5.70 -1.33
CA ALA A 5 16.93 6.76 -0.33
C ALA A 5 16.30 8.08 -0.80
N TYR A 6 16.33 8.36 -2.11
CA TYR A 6 15.61 9.49 -2.69
C TYR A 6 14.10 9.37 -2.49
N TYR A 7 13.50 8.23 -2.85
CA TYR A 7 12.06 8.02 -2.65
C TYR A 7 11.66 8.01 -1.17
N ARG A 8 12.50 7.48 -0.28
CA ARG A 8 12.31 7.56 1.17
C ARG A 8 12.26 9.02 1.63
N GLN A 9 13.25 9.81 1.24
CA GLN A 9 13.33 11.21 1.66
C GLN A 9 12.14 12.02 1.12
N GLN A 10 11.79 11.80 -0.15
CA GLN A 10 10.60 12.40 -0.75
C GLN A 10 9.33 12.02 0.01
N PHE A 11 9.18 10.75 0.42
CA PHE A 11 8.02 10.31 1.19
C PHE A 11 7.96 11.00 2.56
N ILE A 12 9.08 11.02 3.29
CA ILE A 12 9.16 11.66 4.61
C ILE A 12 8.74 13.14 4.51
N GLU A 13 9.37 13.90 3.61
CA GLU A 13 9.09 15.33 3.44
C GLU A 13 7.62 15.62 3.13
N LEU A 14 7.03 14.85 2.20
CA LEU A 14 5.63 15.02 1.84
C LEU A 14 4.69 14.55 2.95
N SER A 15 4.98 13.42 3.60
CA SER A 15 4.15 12.89 4.68
C SER A 15 4.18 13.79 5.92
N ASP A 16 5.32 14.37 6.28
CA ASP A 16 5.41 15.31 7.41
C ASP A 16 4.54 16.56 7.18
N GLN A 17 4.41 16.99 5.92
CA GLN A 17 3.59 18.13 5.55
C GLN A 17 2.09 17.81 5.49
N PHE A 18 1.71 16.65 4.93
CA PHE A 18 0.32 16.36 4.57
C PHE A 18 -0.34 15.23 5.39
N GLU A 19 0.44 14.28 5.90
CA GLU A 19 -0.03 13.10 6.66
C GLU A 19 0.94 12.71 7.80
N PRO A 20 1.11 13.54 8.85
CA PRO A 20 2.18 13.38 9.85
C PRO A 20 2.00 12.18 10.81
N HIS A 21 1.04 11.30 10.55
CA HIS A 21 0.74 10.13 11.36
C HIS A 21 1.48 8.85 10.92
N TRP A 22 2.19 8.88 9.80
CA TRP A 22 2.99 7.75 9.32
C TRP A 22 4.20 7.53 10.24
N LYS A 23 4.39 6.27 10.68
CA LYS A 23 5.50 5.88 11.55
C LYS A 23 6.38 4.87 10.84
N GLU A 24 7.64 5.21 10.64
CA GLU A 24 8.63 4.31 10.04
C GLU A 24 8.95 3.15 10.99
N GLU A 25 8.97 1.94 10.44
CA GLU A 25 9.37 0.73 11.14
C GLU A 25 10.86 0.46 10.93
N ARG A 26 11.63 0.63 12.02
CA ARG A 26 13.10 0.53 11.98
C ARG A 26 13.62 -0.89 11.75
N ASP A 27 12.82 -1.90 12.06
CA ASP A 27 13.24 -3.31 12.00
C ASP A 27 12.88 -3.98 10.67
N TYR A 28 12.34 -3.24 9.69
CA TYR A 28 11.99 -3.79 8.39
C TYR A 28 13.25 -4.02 7.53
N GLN A 29 13.49 -5.27 7.14
CA GLN A 29 14.76 -5.69 6.53
C GLN A 29 14.83 -5.54 5.00
N PHE A 30 13.69 -5.32 4.33
CA PHE A 30 13.61 -5.37 2.86
C PHE A 30 13.54 -3.98 2.20
N GLY A 31 13.94 -2.93 2.92
CA GLY A 31 13.89 -1.55 2.48
C GLY A 31 13.33 -0.66 3.57
N PHE A 32 12.28 0.08 3.27
CA PHE A 32 11.63 0.98 4.23
C PHE A 32 10.14 0.69 4.32
N ARG A 33 9.59 0.75 5.53
CA ARG A 33 8.16 0.57 5.77
C ARG A 33 7.66 1.61 6.74
N TRP A 34 6.47 2.14 6.46
CA TRP A 34 5.71 2.97 7.36
C TRP A 34 4.37 2.32 7.66
N THR A 35 3.87 2.56 8.86
CA THR A 35 2.52 2.21 9.26
C THR A 35 1.72 3.42 9.64
N SER A 36 0.44 3.38 9.32
CA SER A 36 -0.55 4.35 9.79
C SER A 36 -1.62 3.62 10.58
N THR A 37 -2.00 4.25 11.69
CA THR A 37 -3.17 3.88 12.51
C THR A 37 -4.19 5.01 12.52
N ALA A 38 -4.18 5.88 11.50
CA ALA A 38 -5.11 6.99 11.39
C ALA A 38 -6.57 6.51 11.31
N HIS A 39 -6.79 5.33 10.74
CA HIS A 39 -8.09 4.68 10.68
C HIS A 39 -8.20 3.55 11.71
N SER A 40 -9.31 3.50 12.45
CA SER A 40 -9.57 2.46 13.46
C SER A 40 -10.00 1.12 12.86
N THR A 41 -10.52 1.13 11.63
CA THR A 41 -11.10 -0.04 10.96
C THR A 41 -10.07 -0.97 10.32
N TYR A 42 -8.97 -0.41 9.80
CA TYR A 42 -7.91 -1.15 9.13
C TYR A 42 -6.55 -0.50 9.43
N ARG A 43 -5.50 -1.32 9.37
CA ARG A 43 -4.12 -0.82 9.45
C ARG A 43 -3.58 -0.62 8.04
N GLU A 44 -2.94 0.52 7.80
CA GLU A 44 -2.27 0.80 6.53
C GLU A 44 -0.77 0.57 6.64
N PHE A 45 -0.17 0.17 5.52
CA PHE A 45 1.26 0.03 5.34
C PHE A 45 1.66 0.71 4.05
N PHE A 46 2.76 1.45 4.08
CA PHE A 46 3.45 1.90 2.88
C PHE A 46 4.87 1.37 2.90
N GLN A 47 5.35 0.82 1.78
CA GLN A 47 6.65 0.18 1.69
C GLN A 47 7.40 0.63 0.44
N LEU A 48 8.71 0.79 0.60
CA LEU A 48 9.68 0.89 -0.47
C LEU A 48 10.57 -0.33 -0.37
N THR A 49 10.48 -1.24 -1.34
CA THR A 49 11.20 -2.50 -1.34
C THR A 49 12.17 -2.56 -2.50
N GLN A 50 13.38 -3.05 -2.26
CA GLN A 50 14.37 -3.30 -3.30
C GLN A 50 15.02 -4.66 -3.09
N PHE A 51 14.76 -5.59 -4.00
CA PHE A 51 15.46 -6.87 -4.05
C PHE A 51 16.71 -6.75 -4.94
N PRO A 52 17.72 -7.61 -4.75
CA PRO A 52 18.88 -7.64 -5.63
C PRO A 52 18.45 -7.83 -7.09
N GLN A 53 18.94 -6.97 -7.98
CA GLN A 53 18.68 -7.00 -9.43
C GLN A 53 17.24 -6.68 -9.86
N GLU A 54 16.37 -6.26 -8.94
CA GLU A 54 15.01 -5.81 -9.23
C GLU A 54 14.89 -4.29 -9.11
N PRO A 55 13.95 -3.64 -9.81
CA PRO A 55 13.65 -2.24 -9.57
C PRO A 55 13.09 -2.03 -8.17
N ILE A 56 13.05 -0.77 -7.73
CA ILE A 56 12.39 -0.43 -6.47
C ILE A 56 10.89 -0.53 -6.68
N TYR A 57 10.19 -1.14 -5.73
CA TYR A 57 8.74 -1.20 -5.72
C TYR A 57 8.17 -0.33 -4.61
N LEU A 58 7.14 0.43 -4.96
CA LEU A 58 6.26 1.09 -4.01
C LEU A 58 5.08 0.15 -3.77
N ILE A 59 4.77 -0.11 -2.50
CA ILE A 59 3.67 -0.98 -2.11
C ILE A 59 2.82 -0.25 -1.08
N TYR A 60 1.55 -0.06 -1.39
CA TYR A 60 0.55 0.34 -0.42
C TYR A 60 -0.29 -0.88 -0.05
N ALA A 61 -0.59 -1.05 1.23
CA ALA A 61 -1.38 -2.18 1.69
C ALA A 61 -2.31 -1.80 2.84
N ILE A 62 -3.46 -2.45 2.89
CA ILE A 62 -4.34 -2.42 4.05
C ILE A 62 -4.55 -3.83 4.60
N LEU A 63 -4.57 -3.93 5.93
CA LEU A 63 -4.91 -5.15 6.62
C LEU A 63 -6.34 -5.05 7.15
N LEU A 64 -7.21 -5.82 6.52
CA LEU A 64 -8.63 -5.90 6.80
C LEU A 64 -8.95 -6.98 7.86
N PRO A 65 -10.02 -6.81 8.65
CA PRO A 65 -10.47 -7.81 9.60
C PRO A 65 -11.01 -9.06 8.91
N GLU A 66 -11.16 -10.14 9.70
CA GLU A 66 -11.58 -11.44 9.20
C GLU A 66 -12.90 -11.43 8.42
N SER A 67 -13.82 -10.55 8.81
CA SER A 67 -15.15 -10.44 8.19
C SER A 67 -15.10 -10.29 6.67
N PHE A 68 -14.04 -9.68 6.13
CA PHE A 68 -13.86 -9.52 4.68
C PHE A 68 -13.51 -10.82 3.95
N LYS A 69 -13.11 -11.89 4.64
CA LYS A 69 -12.93 -13.21 4.02
C LYS A 69 -14.26 -13.81 3.53
N HIS A 70 -15.37 -13.34 4.08
CA HIS A 70 -16.71 -13.82 3.75
C HIS A 70 -17.45 -12.87 2.80
N THR A 71 -16.75 -11.89 2.22
CA THR A 71 -17.30 -10.99 1.20
C THR A 71 -16.81 -11.37 -0.19
N ASN A 72 -17.34 -10.72 -1.22
CA ASN A 72 -16.93 -10.89 -2.62
C ASN A 72 -15.66 -10.08 -2.98
N ILE A 73 -14.83 -9.69 -2.00
CA ILE A 73 -13.63 -8.86 -2.22
C ILE A 73 -12.66 -9.45 -3.25
N GLY A 74 -12.59 -10.79 -3.34
CA GLY A 74 -11.78 -11.48 -4.34
C GLY A 74 -12.24 -11.21 -5.77
N ASP A 75 -13.56 -11.11 -6.00
CA ASP A 75 -14.11 -10.82 -7.32
C ASP A 75 -14.01 -9.32 -7.64
N ALA A 76 -14.22 -8.46 -6.65
CA ALA A 76 -14.04 -7.02 -6.78
C ALA A 76 -12.62 -6.68 -7.26
N VAL A 77 -11.58 -7.26 -6.65
CA VAL A 77 -10.18 -7.05 -7.07
C VAL A 77 -9.93 -7.55 -8.50
N LYS A 78 -10.45 -8.73 -8.87
CA LYS A 78 -10.28 -9.27 -10.23
C LYS A 78 -10.94 -8.41 -11.30
N SER A 79 -12.04 -7.75 -10.96
CA SER A 79 -12.78 -6.89 -11.88
C SER A 79 -12.19 -5.49 -12.03
N LEU A 80 -11.29 -5.09 -11.13
CA LEU A 80 -10.72 -3.75 -11.11
C LEU A 80 -9.67 -3.60 -12.22
N SER A 81 -9.85 -2.60 -13.09
CA SER A 81 -8.81 -2.16 -14.02
C SER A 81 -7.91 -1.13 -13.33
N SER A 82 -6.90 -1.60 -12.60
CA SER A 82 -5.92 -0.73 -11.93
C SER A 82 -4.65 -0.56 -12.78
N PRO A 83 -3.99 0.62 -12.77
CA PRO A 83 -2.62 0.76 -13.26
C PRO A 83 -1.59 0.08 -12.34
N TYR A 84 -2.00 -0.39 -11.17
CA TYR A 84 -1.18 -1.07 -10.18
C TYR A 84 -1.38 -2.58 -10.23
N GLU A 85 -0.35 -3.30 -9.80
CA GLU A 85 -0.45 -4.73 -9.55
C GLU A 85 -1.17 -4.93 -8.20
N MET A 86 -2.43 -5.33 -8.28
CA MET A 86 -3.28 -5.58 -7.11
C MET A 86 -3.16 -7.04 -6.67
N SER A 87 -3.10 -7.29 -5.37
CA SER A 87 -3.02 -8.66 -4.83
C SER A 87 -3.73 -8.79 -3.49
N ILE A 88 -4.28 -9.98 -3.24
CA ILE A 88 -4.92 -10.34 -1.96
C ILE A 88 -4.14 -11.49 -1.34
N TYR A 89 -3.77 -11.35 -0.07
CA TYR A 89 -3.14 -12.39 0.72
C TYR A 89 -3.99 -12.73 1.94
N TYR A 90 -4.14 -14.02 2.21
CA TYR A 90 -4.72 -14.52 3.45
C TYR A 90 -3.64 -14.59 4.52
N VAL A 91 -3.77 -13.80 5.58
CA VAL A 91 -2.78 -13.72 6.66
C VAL A 91 -3.47 -14.05 7.98
N ARG A 92 -3.39 -15.33 8.39
CA ARG A 92 -4.12 -15.87 9.56
C ARG A 92 -5.61 -15.51 9.48
N ASP A 93 -6.11 -14.76 10.45
CA ASP A 93 -7.51 -14.34 10.58
C ASP A 93 -7.80 -13.00 9.88
N LYS A 94 -6.96 -12.60 8.93
CA LYS A 94 -7.04 -11.29 8.26
C LYS A 94 -6.80 -11.40 6.77
N LEU A 95 -7.18 -10.35 6.05
CA LEU A 95 -6.88 -10.17 4.63
C LEU A 95 -5.92 -8.99 4.46
N LEU A 96 -4.87 -9.18 3.69
CA LEU A 96 -3.99 -8.11 3.26
C LEU A 96 -4.27 -7.84 1.78
N LEU A 97 -4.78 -6.64 1.49
CA LEU A 97 -4.96 -6.14 0.13
C LEU A 97 -3.80 -5.20 -0.18
N THR A 98 -3.13 -5.41 -1.31
CA THR A 98 -1.95 -4.65 -1.71
C THR A 98 -2.14 -4.08 -3.10
N ALA A 99 -1.58 -2.90 -3.33
CA ALA A 99 -1.35 -2.28 -4.61
C ALA A 99 0.15 -2.03 -4.74
N CYS A 100 0.78 -2.45 -5.83
CA CYS A 100 2.20 -2.18 -6.07
C CYS A 100 2.51 -1.66 -7.47
N ILE A 101 3.61 -0.91 -7.55
CA ILE A 101 4.17 -0.40 -8.81
C ILE A 101 5.69 -0.32 -8.73
N SER A 102 6.36 -0.65 -9.84
CA SER A 102 7.80 -0.39 -10.00
C SER A 102 8.06 1.09 -10.21
N THR A 103 9.16 1.60 -9.64
CA THR A 103 9.62 2.98 -9.88
C THR A 103 9.90 3.28 -11.34
N GLU A 104 10.13 2.26 -12.18
CA GLU A 104 10.29 2.43 -13.64
C GLU A 104 8.99 2.85 -14.34
N ARG A 105 7.83 2.54 -13.75
CA ARG A 105 6.50 2.90 -14.27
C ARG A 105 5.84 4.00 -13.45
N LEU A 106 6.51 4.49 -12.41
CA LEU A 106 5.96 5.50 -11.50
C LEU A 106 5.96 6.87 -12.17
N GLN A 107 4.77 7.43 -12.42
CA GLN A 107 4.59 8.75 -13.04
C GLN A 107 4.39 9.89 -12.04
N GLN A 108 4.37 9.57 -10.75
CA GLN A 108 3.96 10.46 -9.66
C GLN A 108 4.91 10.35 -8.46
N THR A 109 4.73 11.22 -7.47
CA THR A 109 5.50 11.12 -6.22
C THR A 109 5.09 9.87 -5.43
N SER A 110 5.93 9.47 -4.47
CA SER A 110 5.61 8.39 -3.53
C SER A 110 4.29 8.61 -2.80
N LEU A 111 4.03 9.84 -2.33
CA LEU A 111 2.76 10.20 -1.70
C LEU A 111 1.61 10.23 -2.72
N GLY A 112 1.85 10.65 -3.96
CA GLY A 112 0.85 10.60 -5.03
C GLY A 112 0.40 9.18 -5.33
N PHE A 113 1.35 8.25 -5.44
CA PHE A 113 1.06 6.81 -5.56
C PHE A 113 0.25 6.32 -4.36
N LEU A 114 0.70 6.61 -3.14
CA LEU A 114 0.02 6.18 -1.92
C LEU A 114 -1.46 6.61 -1.93
N ASN A 115 -1.73 7.87 -2.26
CA ASN A 115 -3.09 8.40 -2.26
C ASN A 115 -3.98 7.79 -3.34
N GLN A 116 -3.46 7.62 -4.56
CA GLN A 116 -4.24 6.98 -5.61
C GLN A 116 -4.48 5.49 -5.33
N ALA A 117 -3.45 4.76 -4.91
CA ALA A 117 -3.55 3.35 -4.53
C ALA A 117 -4.51 3.16 -3.34
N ARG A 118 -4.48 4.08 -2.36
CA ARG A 118 -5.44 4.12 -1.25
C ARG A 118 -6.86 4.28 -1.77
N GLY A 119 -7.13 5.24 -2.65
CA GLY A 119 -8.45 5.45 -3.24
C GLY A 119 -8.98 4.18 -3.90
N GLU A 120 -8.20 3.57 -4.79
CA GLU A 120 -8.59 2.35 -5.50
C GLU A 120 -8.84 1.16 -4.57
N ILE A 121 -7.98 0.96 -3.56
CA ILE A 121 -8.17 -0.09 -2.55
C ILE A 121 -9.45 0.13 -1.75
N ILE A 122 -9.75 1.37 -1.38
CA ILE A 122 -10.94 1.70 -0.59
C ILE A 122 -12.21 1.50 -1.42
N ASP A 123 -12.20 1.84 -2.70
CA ASP A 123 -13.32 1.56 -3.61
C ASP A 123 -13.59 0.06 -3.73
N VAL A 124 -12.55 -0.77 -3.80
CA VAL A 124 -12.67 -2.24 -3.74
C VAL A 124 -13.30 -2.69 -2.43
N VAL A 125 -12.84 -2.17 -1.30
CA VAL A 125 -13.38 -2.51 0.02
C VAL A 125 -14.87 -2.15 0.11
N PHE A 126 -15.26 -0.97 -0.35
CA PHE A 126 -16.66 -0.54 -0.33
C PHE A 126 -17.54 -1.37 -1.26
N SER A 127 -17.10 -1.61 -2.50
CA SER A 127 -17.84 -2.47 -3.43
C SER A 127 -18.00 -3.89 -2.90
N ALA A 128 -17.08 -4.34 -2.05
CA ALA A 128 -17.15 -5.66 -1.45
C ALA A 128 -18.16 -5.79 -0.29
N ILE A 129 -18.58 -4.69 0.32
CA ILE A 129 -19.54 -4.68 1.44
C ILE A 129 -20.99 -4.52 0.93
N HIS A 130 -21.17 -3.92 -0.24
CA HIS A 130 -22.48 -3.49 -0.77
C HIS A 130 -23.15 -4.48 -1.75
N MET A 131 -22.78 -5.76 -1.74
CA MET A 131 -23.46 -6.82 -2.51
C MET A 131 -23.97 -7.94 -1.61
#